data_AF-A0A077ZP26-F1
#
_entry.id   AF-A0A077ZP26-F1
#
_cell.length_a   1.000
_cell.length_b   1.000
_cell.length_c   1.000
_cell.angle_alpha   90.00
_cell.angle_beta   90.00
_cell.angle_gamma   90.00
#
_symmetry.space_group_name_H-M   'P 1'
#
loop_
_entity.id
_entity.type
_entity.pdbx_description
1 polymer ?
#
loop_
_entity_poly.entity_id
_entity_poly.type
_entity_poly.pdbx_seq_one_letter_code
_entity_poly.pdbx_strand_id
1 'polypeptide(L)'
;MLSIPILKQYKVDLKILNHQVVLQYYIDLLIKKLLSLEKGGFIISDGSNLNIKDSILEYGQAQNYGGAIFLKCSHLSSSRCNYDIQANKLIGNQAGNSGGGIFYDLFRPLNLENNLYFNNNAQYGRDFASYGYKLKILKYDEAYLRQLISGGLINSNSLQLGIFDQDQQLINTDNTSQLIVSSFIDGLSISGNTLFVAVNGIFDIKDIRFRLHTWRSTFRRQMYSLYKRYLFSFYQRLNMQAMPTSYEM
;
A
#
# COMPACT_ATOMS: atom_id res chain seq x y z
N MET A 1 -22.32 42.90 18.31
CA MET A 1 -21.37 42.19 17.43
C MET A 1 -20.28 41.59 18.30
N LEU A 2 -20.35 40.28 18.56
CA LEU A 2 -19.34 39.55 19.32
C LEU A 2 -18.12 39.32 18.41
N SER A 3 -17.02 40.02 18.70
CA SER A 3 -15.74 39.81 18.04
C SER A 3 -15.13 38.49 18.51
N ILE A 4 -15.05 37.51 17.60
CA ILE A 4 -14.32 36.26 17.82
C ILE A 4 -12.83 36.60 17.79
N PRO A 5 -12.04 36.27 18.82
CA PRO A 5 -10.60 36.50 18.79
C PRO A 5 -9.96 35.56 17.76
N ILE A 6 -9.22 36.14 16.82
CA ILE A 6 -8.39 35.45 15.86
C ILE A 6 -7.34 34.65 16.65
N LEU A 7 -7.46 33.32 16.64
CA LEU A 7 -6.45 32.41 17.16
C LEU A 7 -5.15 32.65 16.37
N LYS A 8 -4.11 33.09 17.06
CA LYS A 8 -2.75 33.16 16.51
C LYS A 8 -2.36 31.75 16.03
N GLN A 9 -2.15 31.64 14.74
CA GLN A 9 -1.69 30.43 14.08
C GLN A 9 -0.23 30.22 14.48
N TYR A 10 0.03 29.29 15.40
CA TYR A 10 1.40 28.87 15.72
C TYR A 10 1.83 27.85 14.68
N LYS A 11 2.56 28.31 13.67
CA LYS A 11 3.32 27.43 12.78
C LYS A 11 4.55 26.96 13.55
N VAL A 12 4.46 25.79 14.18
CA VAL A 12 5.65 25.13 14.72
C VAL A 12 6.33 24.40 13.57
N ASP A 13 7.14 25.13 12.80
CA ASP A 13 8.07 24.52 11.85
C ASP A 13 9.21 23.87 12.66
N LEU A 14 8.98 22.65 13.18
CA LEU A 14 10.04 21.80 13.72
C LEU A 14 10.89 21.27 12.56
N LYS A 15 11.75 22.12 12.02
CA LYS A 15 12.74 21.74 11.00
C LYS A 15 13.95 21.12 11.71
N ILE A 16 13.87 19.83 11.99
CA ILE A 16 14.96 19.06 12.63
C ILE A 16 15.99 18.74 11.55
N LEU A 17 17.12 19.46 11.57
CA LEU A 17 18.26 19.28 10.66
C LEU A 17 19.32 18.38 11.32
N ASN A 18 19.51 17.20 10.72
CA ASN A 18 20.66 16.29 10.75
C ASN A 18 21.24 15.75 12.08
N HIS A 19 21.40 14.42 12.01
CA HIS A 19 22.21 13.49 12.81
C HIS A 19 21.95 13.40 14.33
N GLN A 20 21.30 12.28 14.69
CA GLN A 20 21.17 11.74 16.05
C GLN A 20 20.64 12.73 17.08
N VAL A 21 19.37 13.10 16.94
CA VAL A 21 18.62 13.53 18.11
C VAL A 21 17.70 12.39 18.51
N VAL A 22 18.13 11.64 19.53
CA VAL A 22 17.23 10.84 20.37
C VAL A 22 16.36 11.86 21.11
N LEU A 23 15.35 12.41 20.43
CA LEU A 23 14.28 13.16 21.08
C LEU A 23 13.35 12.13 21.71
N GLN A 24 13.78 11.54 22.82
CA GLN A 24 12.88 10.84 23.73
C GLN A 24 12.09 11.88 24.53
N TYR A 25 11.30 12.69 23.82
CA TYR A 25 10.35 13.58 24.46
C TYR A 25 9.04 12.81 24.63
N TYR A 26 8.69 12.51 25.89
CA TYR A 26 7.28 12.34 26.26
C TYR A 26 6.63 13.71 26.08
N ILE A 27 5.88 13.89 25.00
CA ILE A 27 5.12 15.12 24.78
C ILE A 27 3.65 14.78 25.01
N ASP A 28 3.11 15.16 26.16
CA ASP A 28 1.66 15.26 26.34
C ASP A 28 1.18 16.50 25.58
N LEU A 29 0.95 16.35 24.27
CA LEU A 29 0.58 17.46 23.40
C LEU A 29 -0.92 17.47 23.12
N LEU A 30 -1.55 18.61 23.38
CA LEU A 30 -2.87 18.94 22.87
C LEU A 30 -2.71 19.97 21.75
N ILE A 31 -2.66 19.53 20.49
CA ILE A 31 -2.72 20.43 19.34
C ILE A 31 -4.11 20.34 18.70
N LYS A 32 -4.70 21.50 18.41
CA LYS A 32 -5.95 21.60 17.65
C LYS A 32 -5.74 22.45 16.41
N LYS A 33 -6.26 21.97 15.27
CA LYS A 33 -6.39 22.70 13.99
C LYS A 33 -5.07 23.23 13.43
N LEU A 34 -4.44 22.43 12.59
CA LEU A 34 -3.36 22.87 11.70
C LEU A 34 -3.67 22.42 10.28
N LEU A 35 -3.25 23.24 9.31
CA LEU A 35 -3.35 22.94 7.89
C LEU A 35 -1.93 22.87 7.31
N SER A 36 -1.57 21.70 6.81
CA SER A 36 -0.36 21.46 6.04
C SER A 36 -0.70 21.41 4.55
N LEU A 37 0.16 22.04 3.73
CA LEU A 37 -0.04 22.10 2.28
C LEU A 37 0.06 20.74 1.60
N GLU A 38 0.75 19.76 2.17
CA GLU A 38 0.88 18.44 1.50
C GLU A 38 0.77 17.26 2.45
N LYS A 39 1.49 17.28 3.58
CA LYS A 39 1.75 16.09 4.40
C LYS A 39 1.72 16.43 5.87
N GLY A 40 1.18 15.55 6.71
CA GLY A 40 1.29 15.65 8.18
C GLY A 40 0.67 16.93 8.71
N GLY A 41 -0.63 16.92 9.05
CA GLY A 41 -1.28 18.13 9.59
C GLY A 41 -0.60 18.66 10.86
N PHE A 42 -0.03 17.78 11.69
CA PHE A 42 0.74 18.14 12.88
C PHE A 42 2.21 17.74 12.79
N ILE A 43 2.48 16.49 12.42
CA ILE A 43 3.80 15.89 12.54
C ILE A 43 4.23 15.34 11.18
N ILE A 44 5.45 15.69 10.79
CA ILE A 44 6.18 15.10 9.69
C ILE A 44 7.47 14.52 10.28
N SER A 45 7.67 13.21 10.15
CA SER A 45 8.95 12.55 10.44
C SER A 45 9.52 12.04 9.13
N ASP A 46 10.69 12.55 8.73
CA ASP A 46 11.41 12.13 7.54
C ASP A 46 12.82 11.67 7.92
N GLY A 47 13.08 10.37 7.78
CA GLY A 47 14.37 9.76 8.10
C GLY A 47 14.75 9.77 9.58
N SER A 48 13.77 9.88 10.49
CA SER A 48 13.98 9.91 11.93
C SER A 48 13.10 8.90 12.67
N ASN A 49 13.47 8.57 13.91
CA ASN A 49 12.59 7.82 14.81
C ASN A 49 11.51 8.76 15.37
N LEU A 50 10.32 8.23 15.64
CA LEU A 50 9.24 8.97 16.30
C LEU A 50 8.69 8.14 17.46
N ASN A 51 8.55 8.77 18.62
CA ASN A 51 7.84 8.19 19.75
C ASN A 51 6.78 9.19 20.20
N ILE A 52 5.51 8.80 20.11
CA ILE A 52 4.38 9.63 20.53
C ILE A 52 3.39 8.76 21.32
N LYS A 53 3.12 9.19 22.55
CA LYS A 53 2.25 8.49 23.48
C LYS A 53 1.29 9.46 24.14
N ASP A 54 0.14 8.95 24.53
CA ASP A 54 -0.81 9.63 25.41
C ASP A 54 -1.23 11.04 24.93
N SER A 55 -1.12 11.30 23.62
CA SER A 55 -1.35 12.61 23.02
C SER A 55 -2.72 12.73 22.38
N ILE A 56 -3.19 13.97 22.16
CA ILE A 56 -4.46 14.26 21.49
C ILE A 56 -4.20 15.16 20.27
N LEU A 57 -4.47 14.63 19.08
CA LEU A 57 -4.29 15.29 17.79
C LEU A 57 -5.65 15.46 17.10
N GLU A 58 -6.19 16.68 17.11
CA GLU A 58 -7.55 16.95 16.61
C GLU A 58 -7.60 17.94 15.46
N TYR A 59 -8.32 17.58 14.40
CA TYR A 59 -8.59 18.44 13.25
C TYR A 59 -7.33 18.88 12.47
N GLY A 60 -6.34 17.99 12.41
CA GLY A 60 -5.21 18.13 11.49
C GLY A 60 -5.68 17.95 10.06
N GLN A 61 -5.18 18.79 9.16
CA GLN A 61 -5.52 18.74 7.74
C GLN A 61 -4.23 18.70 6.91
N ALA A 62 -4.16 17.76 5.98
CA ALA A 62 -3.11 17.69 4.97
C ALA A 62 -3.76 17.52 3.59
N GLN A 63 -3.18 18.15 2.56
CA GLN A 63 -3.74 18.02 1.22
C GLN A 63 -3.65 16.58 0.68
N ASN A 64 -2.55 15.87 0.93
CA ASN A 64 -2.31 14.57 0.31
C ASN A 64 -2.24 13.43 1.33
N TYR A 65 -1.37 13.52 2.34
CA TYR A 65 -1.03 12.35 3.15
C TYR A 65 -0.96 12.65 4.65
N GLY A 66 -1.48 11.75 5.48
CA GLY A 66 -1.26 11.79 6.93
C GLY A 66 -1.93 13.00 7.56
N GLY A 67 -3.26 12.99 7.69
CA GLY A 67 -4.01 14.16 8.13
C GLY A 67 -3.56 14.68 9.50
N ALA A 68 -3.09 13.81 10.40
CA ALA A 68 -2.35 14.20 11.60
C ALA A 68 -0.83 13.98 11.44
N ILE A 69 -0.42 12.76 11.09
CA ILE A 69 0.99 12.34 11.13
C ILE A 69 1.38 11.76 9.77
N PHE A 70 2.52 12.23 9.25
CA PHE A 70 3.17 11.66 8.06
C PHE A 70 4.55 11.12 8.43
N LEU A 71 4.81 9.84 8.09
CA LEU A 71 6.05 9.14 8.40
C LEU A 71 6.72 8.67 7.11
N LYS A 72 7.94 9.13 6.88
CA LYS A 72 8.80 8.70 5.78
C LYS A 72 10.14 8.28 6.33
N CYS A 73 10.67 7.21 5.77
CA CYS A 73 12.02 6.75 6.04
C CYS A 73 12.67 6.35 4.72
N SER A 74 14.00 6.36 4.67
CA SER A 74 14.75 5.88 3.51
C SER A 74 15.29 4.48 3.77
N HIS A 75 15.24 3.60 2.75
CA HIS A 75 15.95 2.32 2.79
C HIS A 75 17.47 2.47 2.93
N LEU A 76 18.02 3.63 2.57
CA LEU A 76 19.46 3.92 2.61
C LEU A 76 19.93 4.38 4.00
N SER A 77 19.01 4.65 4.92
CA SER A 77 19.38 4.99 6.29
C SER A 77 19.97 3.75 6.98
N SER A 78 21.21 3.86 7.47
CA SER A 78 21.93 2.76 8.13
C SER A 78 21.22 2.25 9.39
N SER A 79 20.38 3.10 9.99
CA SER A 79 19.43 2.75 11.04
C SER A 79 18.00 2.81 10.49
N ARG A 80 17.31 1.68 10.44
CA ARG A 80 15.86 1.61 10.16
C ARG A 80 15.12 2.58 11.08
N CYS A 81 14.16 3.35 10.55
CA CYS A 81 13.33 4.20 11.40
C CYS A 81 12.45 3.34 12.31
N ASN A 82 12.39 3.71 13.58
CA ASN A 82 11.52 3.12 14.58
C ASN A 82 10.44 4.13 14.97
N TYR A 83 9.19 3.74 14.77
CA TYR A 83 8.02 4.53 15.13
C TYR A 83 7.23 3.80 16.22
N ASP A 84 7.10 4.39 17.40
CA ASP A 84 6.24 3.91 18.49
C ASP A 84 5.12 4.91 18.68
N ILE A 85 3.91 4.54 18.27
CA ILE A 85 2.73 5.40 18.27
C ILE A 85 1.63 4.65 19.02
N GLN A 86 1.39 4.99 20.27
CA GLN A 86 0.43 4.26 21.11
C GLN A 86 -0.34 5.16 22.07
N ALA A 87 -1.54 4.74 22.46
CA ALA A 87 -2.38 5.45 23.42
C ALA A 87 -2.74 6.90 23.03
N ASN A 88 -2.64 7.25 21.74
CA ASN A 88 -3.01 8.57 21.26
C ASN A 88 -4.49 8.63 20.86
N LYS A 89 -5.07 9.84 20.85
CA LYS A 89 -6.39 10.13 20.27
C LYS A 89 -6.23 10.95 19.00
N LEU A 90 -6.59 10.36 17.87
CA LEU A 90 -6.57 10.99 16.54
C LEU A 90 -8.01 11.24 16.09
N ILE A 91 -8.45 12.50 16.21
CA ILE A 91 -9.85 12.87 16.07
C ILE A 91 -10.06 13.88 14.94
N GLY A 92 -10.98 13.59 14.02
CA GLY A 92 -11.41 14.58 13.02
C GLY A 92 -10.32 15.00 12.03
N ASN A 93 -9.24 14.21 11.90
CA ASN A 93 -8.13 14.53 11.01
C ASN A 93 -8.46 14.18 9.55
N GLN A 94 -7.94 14.95 8.61
CA GLN A 94 -8.30 14.85 7.20
C GLN A 94 -7.06 14.85 6.31
N ALA A 95 -6.99 13.89 5.39
CA ALA A 95 -6.06 13.87 4.27
C ALA A 95 -6.84 13.77 2.96
N GLY A 96 -6.39 14.43 1.89
CA GLY A 96 -7.07 14.31 0.59
C GLY A 96 -6.94 12.92 -0.01
N ASN A 97 -5.74 12.32 0.03
CA ASN A 97 -5.50 11.02 -0.60
C ASN A 97 -5.48 9.88 0.43
N SER A 98 -4.50 9.85 1.33
CA SER A 98 -4.27 8.66 2.16
C SER A 98 -3.93 8.93 3.62
N GLY A 99 -4.43 8.08 4.52
CA GLY A 99 -4.08 8.09 5.93
C GLY A 99 -4.67 9.30 6.65
N GLY A 100 -5.99 9.30 6.89
CA GLY A 100 -6.67 10.46 7.48
C GLY A 100 -6.13 10.82 8.86
N GLY A 101 -5.79 9.84 9.69
CA GLY A 101 -4.96 10.05 10.88
C GLY A 101 -3.47 9.96 10.55
N ILE A 102 -3.00 8.77 10.19
CA ILE A 102 -1.57 8.48 10.00
C ILE A 102 -1.31 7.96 8.60
N PHE A 103 -0.32 8.51 7.92
CA PHE A 103 0.25 7.87 6.73
C PHE A 103 1.70 7.48 7.02
N TYR A 104 2.07 6.27 6.65
CA TYR A 104 3.45 5.80 6.74
C TYR A 104 3.91 5.14 5.45
N ASP A 105 5.14 5.40 5.06
CA ASP A 105 5.76 4.77 3.90
C ASP A 105 6.32 3.39 4.30
N LEU A 106 7.64 3.21 4.32
CA LEU A 106 8.32 1.91 4.39
C LEU A 106 8.14 1.11 5.69
N PHE A 107 8.27 1.75 6.86
CA PHE A 107 8.30 1.04 8.14
C PHE A 107 6.99 1.25 8.89
N ARG A 108 6.26 0.15 9.11
CA ARG A 108 5.04 0.13 9.90
C ARG A 108 5.32 0.54 11.35
N PRO A 109 4.64 1.56 11.89
CA PRO A 109 4.69 1.87 13.31
C PRO A 109 4.25 0.73 14.22
N LEU A 110 4.91 0.64 15.38
CA LEU A 110 4.51 -0.24 16.46
C LEU A 110 3.24 0.31 17.11
N ASN A 111 2.36 -0.60 17.55
CA ASN A 111 1.20 -0.30 18.38
C ASN A 111 0.16 0.63 17.73
N LEU A 112 0.10 0.69 16.39
CA LEU A 112 -0.88 1.47 15.63
C LEU A 112 -2.32 1.22 16.11
N GLU A 113 -2.65 -0.04 16.38
CA GLU A 113 -3.93 -0.50 16.90
C GLU A 113 -4.26 -0.03 18.33
N ASN A 114 -3.27 0.43 19.11
CA ASN A 114 -3.46 0.90 20.47
C ASN A 114 -3.83 2.39 20.55
N ASN A 115 -4.17 3.02 19.42
CA ASN A 115 -4.63 4.41 19.37
C ASN A 115 -6.15 4.48 19.17
N LEU A 116 -6.76 5.53 19.69
CA LEU A 116 -8.17 5.84 19.44
C LEU A 116 -8.30 6.69 18.18
N TYR A 117 -8.98 6.15 17.17
CA TYR A 117 -9.31 6.87 15.95
C TYR A 117 -10.80 7.23 15.93
N PHE A 118 -11.12 8.49 15.67
CA PHE A 118 -12.52 8.93 15.62
C PHE A 118 -12.75 9.97 14.53
N ASN A 119 -13.70 9.70 13.62
CA ASN A 119 -14.11 10.62 12.55
C ASN A 119 -12.96 11.20 11.70
N ASN A 120 -11.87 10.44 11.50
CA ASN A 120 -10.85 10.82 10.51
C ASN A 120 -11.39 10.62 9.09
N ASN A 121 -10.76 11.22 8.09
CA ASN A 121 -11.18 11.11 6.69
C ASN A 121 -9.99 11.09 5.73
N ALA A 122 -10.02 10.17 4.76
CA ALA A 122 -9.14 10.12 3.60
C ALA A 122 -9.80 9.26 2.51
N GLN A 123 -9.42 9.45 1.24
CA GLN A 123 -9.90 8.59 0.15
C GLN A 123 -9.50 7.13 0.36
N TYR A 124 -8.29 6.92 0.88
CA TYR A 124 -7.72 5.63 1.20
C TYR A 124 -7.18 5.58 2.64
N GLY A 125 -7.58 4.58 3.43
CA GLY A 125 -7.15 4.41 4.82
C GLY A 125 -7.58 5.58 5.71
N ARG A 126 -8.83 5.55 6.15
CA ARG A 126 -9.46 6.62 6.95
C ARG A 126 -8.66 6.96 8.20
N ASP A 127 -8.23 5.93 8.93
CA ASP A 127 -7.57 6.08 10.22
C ASP A 127 -6.04 6.04 10.05
N PHE A 128 -5.55 5.04 9.32
CA PHE A 128 -4.17 4.96 8.89
C PHE A 128 -4.05 4.26 7.54
N ALA A 129 -2.96 4.53 6.81
CA ALA A 129 -2.68 3.91 5.52
C ALA A 129 -1.17 3.81 5.26
N SER A 130 -0.76 2.83 4.44
CA SER A 130 0.60 2.77 3.92
C SER A 130 0.68 2.70 2.40
N TYR A 131 1.89 2.78 1.86
CA TYR A 131 2.13 2.45 0.45
C TYR A 131 1.83 0.97 0.13
N GLY A 132 1.61 0.68 -1.15
CA GLY A 132 1.35 -0.66 -1.66
C GLY A 132 2.54 -1.58 -1.49
N TYR A 133 2.32 -2.72 -0.84
CA TYR A 133 3.37 -3.66 -0.47
C TYR A 133 3.23 -5.02 -1.17
N LYS A 134 2.00 -5.45 -1.48
CA LYS A 134 1.77 -6.79 -2.05
C LYS A 134 0.57 -6.85 -2.98
N LEU A 135 0.57 -7.84 -3.86
CA LEU A 135 -0.58 -8.23 -4.66
C LEU A 135 -1.38 -9.34 -3.96
N LYS A 136 -2.71 -9.29 -4.04
CA LYS A 136 -3.57 -10.42 -3.65
C LYS A 136 -4.57 -10.74 -4.75
N ILE A 137 -4.91 -12.03 -4.90
CA ILE A 137 -6.01 -12.46 -5.75
C ILE A 137 -7.32 -12.03 -5.10
N LEU A 138 -8.12 -11.22 -5.80
CA LEU A 138 -9.44 -10.79 -5.36
C LEU A 138 -10.52 -11.74 -5.85
N LYS A 139 -10.39 -12.14 -7.11
CA LYS A 139 -11.38 -12.96 -7.81
C LYS A 139 -10.66 -13.88 -8.77
N TYR A 140 -11.10 -15.12 -8.83
CA TYR A 140 -10.73 -16.02 -9.91
C TYR A 140 -11.88 -17.00 -10.20
N ASP A 141 -12.06 -17.36 -11.47
CA ASP A 141 -12.99 -18.41 -11.87
C ASP A 141 -12.23 -19.75 -11.92
N GLU A 142 -12.31 -20.50 -10.83
CA GLU A 142 -11.61 -21.77 -10.70
C GLU A 142 -12.04 -22.80 -11.78
N ALA A 143 -13.33 -22.84 -12.11
CA ALA A 143 -13.88 -23.80 -13.07
C ALA A 143 -13.33 -23.51 -14.47
N TYR A 144 -13.31 -22.22 -14.85
CA TYR A 144 -12.74 -21.76 -16.09
C TYR A 144 -11.22 -22.01 -16.17
N LEU A 145 -10.47 -21.65 -15.13
CA LEU A 145 -9.01 -21.83 -15.09
C LEU A 145 -8.62 -23.32 -15.16
N ARG A 146 -9.42 -24.22 -14.58
CA ARG A 146 -9.22 -25.68 -14.68
C ARG A 146 -9.45 -26.23 -16.09
N GLN A 147 -10.18 -25.52 -16.94
CA GLN A 147 -10.48 -25.92 -18.32
C GLN A 147 -9.52 -25.29 -19.34
N LEU A 148 -8.57 -24.45 -18.90
CA LEU A 148 -7.59 -23.85 -19.80
C LEU A 148 -6.73 -24.93 -20.46
N ILE A 149 -6.77 -24.92 -21.79
CA ILE A 149 -5.91 -25.74 -22.64
C ILE A 149 -4.74 -24.89 -23.15
N SER A 150 -3.66 -25.55 -23.59
CA SER A 150 -2.54 -24.88 -24.28
C SER A 150 -3.08 -24.09 -25.49
N GLY A 151 -2.76 -22.81 -25.58
CA GLY A 151 -3.25 -21.86 -26.56
C GLY A 151 -4.56 -21.16 -26.19
N GLY A 152 -5.23 -21.59 -25.11
CA GLY A 152 -6.46 -20.97 -24.60
C GLY A 152 -6.23 -19.53 -24.14
N LEU A 153 -7.22 -18.68 -24.39
CA LEU A 153 -7.25 -17.28 -23.96
C LEU A 153 -7.85 -17.21 -22.54
N ILE A 154 -7.31 -16.35 -21.68
CA ILE A 154 -7.95 -15.90 -20.43
C ILE A 154 -8.94 -14.77 -20.75
N ASN A 155 -10.20 -14.95 -20.37
CA ASN A 155 -11.27 -13.98 -20.54
C ASN A 155 -11.24 -12.92 -19.43
N SER A 156 -11.83 -11.75 -19.71
CA SER A 156 -12.07 -10.72 -18.69
C SER A 156 -12.87 -11.26 -17.51
N ASN A 157 -12.65 -10.68 -16.32
CA ASN A 157 -13.30 -11.05 -15.06
C ASN A 157 -12.98 -12.45 -14.51
N SER A 158 -12.13 -13.23 -15.18
CA SER A 158 -11.75 -14.58 -14.74
C SER A 158 -10.58 -14.58 -13.76
N LEU A 159 -9.81 -13.49 -13.68
CA LEU A 159 -8.73 -13.30 -12.72
C LEU A 159 -8.54 -11.80 -12.43
N GLN A 160 -8.68 -11.41 -11.16
CA GLN A 160 -8.44 -10.05 -10.70
C GLN A 160 -7.46 -10.05 -9.53
N LEU A 161 -6.55 -9.09 -9.56
CA LEU A 161 -5.56 -8.86 -8.52
C LEU A 161 -5.72 -7.47 -7.94
N GLY A 162 -5.62 -7.33 -6.62
CA GLY A 162 -5.63 -6.04 -5.93
C GLY A 162 -4.24 -5.69 -5.39
N ILE A 163 -3.95 -4.39 -5.33
CA ILE A 163 -2.79 -3.83 -4.64
C ILE A 163 -3.17 -3.60 -3.17
N PHE A 164 -2.41 -4.23 -2.28
CA PHE A 164 -2.63 -4.18 -0.84
C PHE A 164 -1.43 -3.57 -0.11
N ASP A 165 -1.73 -2.81 0.93
CA ASP A 165 -0.72 -2.23 1.81
C ASP A 165 -0.26 -3.20 2.92
N GLN A 166 0.57 -2.71 3.83
CA GLN A 166 1.13 -3.53 4.91
C GLN A 166 0.06 -3.99 5.92
N ASP A 167 -1.00 -3.20 6.11
CA ASP A 167 -2.14 -3.49 6.98
C ASP A 167 -3.29 -4.24 6.26
N GLN A 168 -3.03 -4.75 5.05
CA GLN A 168 -3.99 -5.51 4.25
C GLN A 168 -5.21 -4.71 3.76
N GLN A 169 -5.08 -3.40 3.64
CA GLN A 169 -6.08 -2.53 3.03
C GLN A 169 -5.89 -2.50 1.50
N LEU A 170 -6.99 -2.46 0.74
CA LEU A 170 -6.96 -2.33 -0.72
C LEU A 170 -6.71 -0.87 -1.10
N ILE A 171 -5.68 -0.61 -1.90
CA ILE A 171 -5.34 0.75 -2.38
C ILE A 171 -6.26 1.15 -3.51
N ASN A 172 -7.43 1.66 -3.19
CA ASN A 172 -8.47 2.03 -4.16
C ASN A 172 -8.22 3.37 -4.90
N THR A 173 -7.11 4.03 -4.63
CA THR A 173 -6.70 5.31 -5.25
C THR A 173 -5.78 5.13 -6.45
N ASP A 174 -5.18 3.94 -6.63
CA ASP A 174 -4.16 3.70 -7.65
C ASP A 174 -4.80 3.47 -9.03
N ASN A 175 -4.42 4.29 -10.01
CA ASN A 175 -4.87 4.19 -11.40
C ASN A 175 -3.69 4.20 -12.39
N THR A 176 -2.45 4.02 -11.92
CA THR A 176 -1.24 4.19 -12.73
C THR A 176 -0.27 3.03 -12.64
N SER A 177 -0.31 2.24 -11.55
CA SER A 177 0.55 1.07 -11.40
C SER A 177 0.40 0.09 -12.55
N GLN A 178 1.52 -0.50 -12.94
CA GLN A 178 1.58 -1.46 -14.03
C GLN A 178 1.94 -2.85 -13.50
N LEU A 179 1.28 -3.85 -14.06
CA LEU A 179 1.52 -5.26 -13.79
C LEU A 179 2.00 -5.95 -15.07
N ILE A 180 3.14 -6.62 -14.97
CA ILE A 180 3.69 -7.43 -16.05
C ILE A 180 3.53 -8.91 -15.70
N VAL A 181 2.98 -9.68 -16.64
CA VAL A 181 2.82 -11.13 -16.49
C VAL A 181 3.87 -11.85 -17.34
N SER A 182 4.70 -12.67 -16.69
CA SER A 182 5.75 -13.45 -17.33
C SER A 182 5.84 -14.88 -16.77
N SER A 183 6.52 -15.77 -17.49
CA SER A 183 6.79 -17.15 -17.08
C SER A 183 8.29 -17.36 -16.97
N PHE A 184 8.72 -18.01 -15.88
CA PHE A 184 10.10 -18.45 -15.68
C PHE A 184 10.26 -19.96 -15.93
N ILE A 185 9.20 -20.60 -16.40
CA ILE A 185 9.16 -22.05 -16.52
C ILE A 185 9.46 -22.44 -17.95
N ASP A 186 10.53 -23.21 -18.10
CA ASP A 186 10.95 -23.77 -19.38
C ASP A 186 9.80 -24.57 -20.01
N GLY A 187 9.52 -24.29 -21.27
CA GLY A 187 8.42 -24.90 -22.00
C GLY A 187 7.05 -24.28 -21.73
N LEU A 188 6.93 -23.20 -20.95
CA LEU A 188 5.72 -22.38 -20.89
C LEU A 188 5.99 -20.99 -21.47
N SER A 189 5.34 -20.67 -22.59
CA SER A 189 5.32 -19.31 -23.13
C SER A 189 3.99 -18.62 -22.82
N ILE A 190 4.07 -17.32 -22.56
CA ILE A 190 2.92 -16.43 -22.38
C ILE A 190 2.89 -15.49 -23.58
N SER A 191 1.70 -15.29 -24.15
CA SER A 191 1.48 -14.41 -25.30
C SER A 191 0.14 -13.66 -25.16
N GLY A 192 -0.08 -12.62 -25.96
CA GLY A 192 -1.26 -11.75 -25.84
C GLY A 192 -0.93 -10.48 -25.06
N ASN A 193 -1.89 -9.96 -24.30
CA ASN A 193 -1.65 -8.79 -23.46
C ASN A 193 -0.92 -9.19 -22.17
N THR A 194 0.33 -8.76 -21.99
CA THR A 194 1.11 -9.06 -20.79
C THR A 194 1.29 -7.87 -19.87
N LEU A 195 0.77 -6.70 -20.24
CA LEU A 195 0.85 -5.46 -19.47
C LEU A 195 -0.55 -4.99 -19.08
N PHE A 196 -0.76 -4.81 -17.78
CA PHE A 196 -2.04 -4.36 -17.22
C PHE A 196 -1.82 -3.10 -16.40
N VAL A 197 -2.75 -2.17 -16.48
CA VAL A 197 -2.77 -0.95 -15.66
C VAL A 197 -3.85 -1.13 -14.59
N ALA A 198 -3.53 -0.76 -13.35
CA ALA A 198 -4.48 -0.78 -12.25
C ALA A 198 -5.61 0.23 -12.49
N VAL A 199 -6.84 -0.13 -12.12
CA VAL A 199 -7.97 0.79 -11.99
C VAL A 199 -8.52 0.65 -10.58
N ASN A 200 -8.48 1.72 -9.79
CA ASN A 200 -8.78 1.71 -8.35
C ASN A 200 -8.04 0.58 -7.61
N GLY A 201 -6.75 0.41 -7.90
CA GLY A 201 -5.87 -0.61 -7.32
C GLY A 201 -6.12 -2.03 -7.79
N ILE A 202 -6.96 -2.23 -8.81
CA ILE A 202 -7.33 -3.56 -9.30
C ILE A 202 -6.81 -3.76 -10.72
N PHE A 203 -6.13 -4.89 -10.94
CA PHE A 203 -5.76 -5.39 -12.26
C PHE A 203 -6.79 -6.43 -12.72
N ASP A 204 -7.44 -6.17 -13.86
CA ASP A 204 -8.28 -7.16 -14.56
C ASP A 204 -7.43 -7.91 -15.60
N ILE A 205 -7.08 -9.16 -15.28
CA ILE A 205 -6.19 -9.97 -16.11
C ILE A 205 -7.01 -10.65 -17.20
N LYS A 206 -6.70 -10.29 -18.44
CA LYS A 206 -7.43 -10.75 -19.63
C LYS A 206 -6.54 -10.79 -20.85
N ASP A 207 -7.00 -11.48 -21.88
CA ASP A 207 -6.37 -11.57 -23.19
C ASP A 207 -4.95 -12.17 -23.15
N ILE A 208 -4.67 -13.02 -22.14
CA ILE A 208 -3.44 -13.81 -22.02
C ILE A 208 -3.65 -15.19 -22.61
N ARG A 209 -2.67 -15.70 -23.35
CA ARG A 209 -2.59 -17.09 -23.81
C ARG A 209 -1.36 -17.79 -23.27
N PHE A 210 -1.56 -18.97 -22.68
CA PHE A 210 -0.50 -19.87 -22.23
C PHE A 210 -0.25 -20.94 -23.27
N ARG A 211 0.99 -21.12 -23.71
CA ARG A 211 1.38 -22.20 -24.62
C ARG A 211 2.44 -23.07 -23.98
N LEU A 212 2.12 -24.35 -23.89
CA LEU A 212 3.02 -25.37 -23.37
C LEU A 212 3.76 -26.02 -24.55
N HIS A 213 5.06 -25.82 -24.60
CA HIS A 213 5.98 -26.49 -25.50
C HIS A 213 6.46 -27.77 -24.82
N THR A 214 5.76 -28.88 -25.05
CA THR A 214 6.25 -30.19 -24.62
C THR A 214 7.49 -30.54 -25.44
N TRP A 215 8.65 -30.67 -24.79
CA TRP A 215 9.83 -31.28 -25.41
C TRP A 215 9.51 -32.75 -25.75
N ARG A 216 9.45 -33.05 -27.06
CA ARG A 216 9.51 -34.36 -27.73
C ARG A 216 8.57 -35.50 -27.25
N SER A 217 7.43 -35.60 -27.96
CA SER A 217 6.85 -36.80 -28.62
C SER A 217 6.76 -38.22 -27.99
N THR A 218 7.25 -38.57 -26.79
CA THR A 218 7.21 -39.98 -26.31
C THR A 218 6.67 -40.24 -24.90
N PHE A 219 5.82 -39.36 -24.34
CA PHE A 219 5.27 -39.56 -22.99
C PHE A 219 3.77 -39.25 -22.88
N ARG A 220 2.98 -39.65 -23.88
CA ARG A 220 1.60 -39.15 -24.07
C ARG A 220 0.52 -39.75 -23.16
N ARG A 221 0.80 -40.69 -22.25
CA ARG A 221 -0.25 -41.33 -21.43
C ARG A 221 -0.11 -41.26 -19.90
N GLN A 222 1.07 -41.03 -19.34
CA GLN A 222 1.21 -40.95 -17.88
C GLN A 222 1.07 -39.53 -17.30
N MET A 223 1.20 -38.48 -18.12
CA MET A 223 1.26 -37.09 -17.63
C MET A 223 -0.10 -36.42 -17.41
N TYR A 224 -1.22 -36.95 -17.93
CA TYR A 224 -2.54 -36.30 -17.77
C TYR A 224 -3.04 -36.27 -16.31
N SER A 225 -2.57 -37.23 -15.49
CA SER A 225 -2.86 -37.31 -14.05
C SER A 225 -1.98 -36.36 -13.22
N LEU A 226 -0.69 -36.23 -13.55
CA LEU A 226 0.23 -35.30 -12.91
C LEU A 226 -0.06 -33.83 -13.26
N TYR A 227 -0.59 -33.57 -14.46
CA TYR A 227 -0.94 -32.23 -14.95
C TYR A 227 -1.96 -31.50 -14.06
N LYS A 228 -2.97 -32.22 -13.55
CA LYS A 228 -4.00 -31.66 -12.65
C LYS A 228 -3.44 -31.23 -11.30
N ARG A 229 -2.38 -31.89 -10.81
CA ARG A 229 -1.75 -31.58 -9.52
C ARG A 229 -0.75 -30.41 -9.61
N TYR A 230 -0.05 -30.25 -10.74
CA TYR A 230 0.96 -29.20 -10.90
C TYR A 230 0.38 -27.82 -11.25
N LEU A 231 -0.72 -27.72 -11.99
CA LEU A 231 -1.33 -26.42 -12.31
C LEU A 231 -1.74 -25.62 -11.05
N PHE A 232 -2.07 -26.30 -9.94
CA PHE A 232 -2.38 -25.65 -8.67
C PHE A 232 -1.16 -25.19 -7.88
N SER A 233 0.01 -25.83 -8.06
CA SER A 233 1.29 -25.33 -7.51
C SER A 233 1.89 -24.20 -8.38
N PHE A 234 1.42 -24.03 -9.61
CA PHE A 234 1.89 -23.04 -10.58
C PHE A 234 1.47 -21.61 -10.21
N TYR A 235 0.28 -21.43 -9.61
CA TYR A 235 -0.19 -20.11 -9.18
C TYR A 235 0.66 -19.50 -8.05
N GLN A 236 1.39 -20.31 -7.29
CA GLN A 236 2.37 -19.82 -6.31
C GLN A 236 3.72 -19.41 -6.92
N ARG A 237 3.94 -19.61 -8.23
CA ARG A 237 5.25 -19.39 -8.91
C ARG A 237 5.19 -18.43 -10.11
N LEU A 238 4.08 -17.73 -10.34
CA LEU A 238 4.06 -16.58 -11.24
C LEU A 238 4.76 -15.40 -10.53
N ASN A 239 5.86 -14.88 -11.07
CA ASN A 239 6.33 -13.58 -10.60
C ASN A 239 5.43 -12.51 -11.20
N MET A 240 4.62 -11.92 -10.34
CA MET A 240 3.81 -10.77 -10.65
C MET A 240 4.46 -9.60 -9.92
N GLN A 241 5.16 -8.76 -10.69
CA GLN A 241 5.76 -7.54 -10.15
C GLN A 241 4.87 -6.38 -10.53
N ALA A 242 4.34 -5.70 -9.51
CA ALA A 242 3.79 -4.36 -9.69
C ALA A 242 4.94 -3.37 -9.50
N MET A 243 5.14 -2.49 -10.48
CA MET A 243 6.06 -1.36 -10.32
C MET A 243 5.23 -0.13 -9.94
N PRO A 244 5.45 0.47 -8.75
CA PRO A 244 4.86 1.77 -8.44
C PRO A 244 5.48 2.83 -9.35
N THR A 245 4.64 3.72 -9.89
CA THR A 245 5.07 4.76 -10.84
C THR A 245 5.81 5.95 -10.20
N SER A 246 5.96 5.98 -8.88
CA SER A 246 6.58 7.11 -8.17
C SER A 246 7.60 6.65 -7.12
N TYR A 247 8.71 6.07 -7.57
CA TYR A 247 9.99 6.29 -6.88
C TYR A 247 10.53 7.64 -7.40
N GLU A 248 10.12 8.75 -6.79
CA GLU A 248 11.00 9.91 -6.80
C GLU A 248 12.17 9.56 -5.88
N MET A 249 13.27 9.11 -6.50
CA MET A 249 14.58 8.98 -5.84
C MET A 249 15.09 10.34 -5.41
#